data_AF-A0A936D8C3-F1
#
_entry.id   AF-A0A936D8C3-F1
#
_cell.length_a   1.000
_cell.length_b   1.000
_cell.length_c   1.000
_cell.angle_alpha   90.00
_cell.angle_beta   90.00
_cell.angle_gamma   90.00
#
_symmetry.space_group_name_H-M   'P 1'
#
loop_
_entity.id
_entity.type
_entity.pdbx_description
1 polymer ?
#
loop_
_entity_poly.entity_id
_entity_poly.type
_entity_poly.pdbx_seq_one_letter_code
_entity_poly.pdbx_strand_id
1 'polypeptide(L)'
;MMATKTMRQVLAVAAVSLAVGAPSSALADATTDQAKTQFTLGAQAYTAGKYDVAVAAFEEAYRLLPRPEILFSLAQAEKKQCVAAKDPNLLKKALAHYRQYYAMDLPQSARKAEAVESIQMLEQLAMQPELGGVAPTAAAQKAPTKLAVYASVDGAHVFIDGRNQGDVPFVGSVAPGKHSVVVRLAGYTDATREVVVTEGSTQTIPMTLVERKVGVAFDTASGADVYVDGQFVGRAPFGPAGVELLPGPHVAVVVRNGKKLATREITVERNKPMVVRVPLETSGQRVGAYVVGGLGVVALLGAGAFYVSAFAEQNRAKNLLTQRDQGTLDADGLESYDRAVTNRDALRTSGTIAGAVGVVGLAAGVALFVLDTPDPKSVPLRTPEAPKAKPGSEFEVSFVPAFGPLNGLVARGTF
;
A
#
# COMPACT_ATOMS: atom_id res chain seq x y z
N MET A 1 68.74 19.80 21.50
CA MET A 1 67.85 20.99 21.54
C MET A 1 66.42 20.46 21.59
N MET A 2 65.83 20.22 22.78
CA MET A 2 65.11 21.19 23.64
C MET A 2 64.02 21.96 22.85
N ALA A 3 62.74 22.02 23.23
CA ALA A 3 62.07 21.61 24.46
C ALA A 3 60.55 21.41 24.25
N THR A 4 60.06 20.38 24.95
CA THR A 4 58.74 20.14 25.53
C THR A 4 57.91 21.36 25.94
N LYS A 5 56.57 21.26 25.76
CA LYS A 5 55.59 22.10 26.47
C LYS A 5 54.68 21.22 27.35
N THR A 6 54.80 21.50 28.64
CA THR A 6 54.12 21.03 29.87
C THR A 6 52.58 21.04 29.77
N MET A 7 51.86 19.96 30.14
CA MET A 7 51.44 19.53 31.49
C MET A 7 50.38 20.43 32.15
N ARG A 8 49.18 19.88 32.38
CA ARG A 8 48.46 19.88 33.68
C ARG A 8 47.26 18.94 33.65
N GLN A 9 47.38 17.86 34.40
CA GLN A 9 46.28 17.02 34.89
C GLN A 9 45.55 17.75 36.02
N VAL A 10 44.23 17.65 36.07
CA VAL A 10 43.46 17.65 37.32
C VAL A 10 42.44 16.52 37.22
N LEU A 11 42.59 15.57 38.13
CA LEU A 11 41.67 14.49 38.44
C LEU A 11 40.64 15.06 39.43
N ALA A 12 39.34 14.86 39.19
CA ALA A 12 38.31 14.95 40.23
C ALA A 12 37.25 13.88 39.98
N VAL A 13 36.99 13.10 41.03
CA VAL A 13 36.16 11.91 41.09
C VAL A 13 34.74 12.26 41.59
N ALA A 14 33.76 11.52 41.05
CA ALA A 14 32.42 11.21 41.56
C ALA A 14 31.32 12.30 41.60
N ALA A 15 30.25 12.07 40.82
CA ALA A 15 28.96 11.71 41.37
C ALA A 15 28.07 11.06 40.28
N VAL A 16 27.63 9.84 40.52
CA VAL A 16 26.51 9.21 39.81
C VAL A 16 25.24 9.90 40.30
N SER A 17 24.51 10.50 39.38
CA SER A 17 23.09 10.85 39.57
C SER A 17 22.34 10.40 38.33
N LEU A 18 21.84 9.16 38.38
CA LEU A 18 20.74 8.72 37.55
C LEU A 18 19.48 9.49 37.97
N ALA A 19 18.99 10.36 37.09
CA ALA A 19 17.58 10.71 37.04
C ALA A 19 17.20 10.83 35.57
N VAL A 20 16.59 9.75 35.06
CA VAL A 20 15.99 9.66 33.74
C VAL A 20 14.91 10.73 33.63
N GLY A 21 15.21 11.80 32.90
CA GLY A 21 14.26 12.84 32.54
C GLY A 21 13.96 12.81 31.05
N ALA A 22 12.98 12.00 30.65
CA ALA A 22 12.18 12.19 29.43
C ALA A 22 10.93 11.29 29.48
N PRO A 23 9.77 11.67 28.90
CA PRO A 23 9.36 12.99 28.41
C PRO A 23 7.93 13.37 28.82
N SER A 24 7.70 14.56 29.38
CA SER A 24 6.33 15.08 29.57
C SER A 24 5.64 15.42 28.22
N SER A 25 6.40 15.60 27.13
CA SER A 25 5.87 15.90 25.79
C SER A 25 5.25 14.68 25.09
N ALA A 26 5.91 13.52 25.11
CA ALA A 26 5.36 12.32 24.46
C ALA A 26 4.05 11.83 25.12
N LEU A 27 3.91 12.06 26.43
CA LEU A 27 2.71 11.73 27.19
C LEU A 27 1.56 12.71 26.86
N ALA A 28 1.87 13.98 26.63
CA ALA A 28 0.90 14.98 26.15
C ALA A 28 0.45 14.70 24.70
N ASP A 29 1.37 14.30 23.82
CA ASP A 29 1.04 13.92 22.44
C ASP A 29 0.16 12.66 22.41
N ALA A 30 0.50 11.64 23.21
CA ALA A 30 -0.30 10.42 23.35
C ALA A 30 -1.70 10.68 23.91
N THR A 31 -1.82 11.57 24.91
CA THR A 31 -3.12 11.98 25.49
C THR A 31 -3.97 12.72 24.45
N THR A 32 -3.33 13.55 23.63
CA THR A 32 -3.99 14.27 22.54
C THR A 32 -4.52 13.32 21.46
N ASP A 33 -3.75 12.31 21.07
CA ASP A 33 -4.18 11.33 20.07
C ASP A 33 -5.27 10.39 20.60
N GLN A 34 -5.22 10.04 21.89
CA GLN A 34 -6.32 9.33 22.55
C GLN A 34 -7.60 10.17 22.59
N ALA A 35 -7.51 11.46 22.92
CA ALA A 35 -8.66 12.36 22.92
C ALA A 35 -9.28 12.51 21.52
N LYS A 36 -8.45 12.62 20.46
CA LYS A 36 -8.94 12.64 19.07
C LYS A 36 -9.69 11.35 18.72
N THR A 37 -9.11 10.20 19.08
CA THR A 37 -9.75 8.90 18.84
C THR A 37 -11.14 8.84 19.48
N GLN A 38 -11.24 9.24 20.75
CA GLN A 38 -12.52 9.30 21.48
C GLN A 38 -13.49 10.34 20.90
N PHE A 39 -12.99 11.46 20.39
CA PHE A 39 -13.83 12.46 19.73
C PHE A 39 -14.42 11.94 18.42
N THR A 40 -13.60 11.33 17.55
CA THR A 40 -14.05 10.70 16.30
C THR A 40 -15.09 9.61 16.59
N LEU A 41 -14.87 8.85 17.65
CA LEU A 41 -15.79 7.86 18.15
C LEU A 41 -17.18 8.44 18.49
N GLY A 42 -17.17 9.52 19.27
CA GLY A 42 -18.40 10.21 19.67
C GLY A 42 -19.14 10.75 18.45
N ALA A 43 -18.41 11.30 17.46
CA ALA A 43 -18.99 11.80 16.23
C ALA A 43 -19.66 10.70 15.40
N GLN A 44 -19.01 9.55 15.21
CA GLN A 44 -19.58 8.40 14.50
C GLN A 44 -20.84 7.87 15.22
N ALA A 45 -20.78 7.70 16.54
CA ALA A 45 -21.92 7.25 17.34
C ALA A 45 -23.09 8.24 17.26
N TYR A 46 -22.81 9.55 17.30
CA TYR A 46 -23.80 10.60 17.17
C TYR A 46 -24.50 10.55 15.81
N THR A 47 -23.75 10.36 14.72
CA THR A 47 -24.32 10.21 13.37
C THR A 47 -25.14 8.93 13.22
N ALA A 48 -24.80 7.86 13.94
CA ALA A 48 -25.54 6.61 13.98
C ALA A 48 -26.79 6.66 14.89
N GLY A 49 -27.09 7.79 15.52
CA GLY A 49 -28.23 7.96 16.45
C GLY A 49 -28.05 7.29 17.81
N LYS A 50 -26.85 6.77 18.12
CA LYS A 50 -26.51 6.11 19.39
C LYS A 50 -26.00 7.13 20.41
N TYR A 51 -26.91 7.98 20.88
CA TYR A 51 -26.55 9.18 21.67
C TYR A 51 -25.94 8.87 23.04
N ASP A 52 -26.34 7.76 23.67
CA ASP A 52 -25.76 7.30 24.94
C ASP A 52 -24.26 7.03 24.86
N VAL A 53 -23.79 6.55 23.70
CA VAL A 53 -22.38 6.26 23.48
C VAL A 53 -21.62 7.46 22.95
N ALA A 54 -22.28 8.28 22.14
CA ALA A 54 -21.74 9.59 21.79
C ALA A 54 -21.38 10.39 23.05
N VAL A 55 -22.28 10.42 24.05
CA VAL A 55 -22.04 11.07 25.34
C VAL A 55 -20.83 10.45 26.06
N ALA A 56 -20.77 9.13 26.25
CA ALA A 56 -19.65 8.49 26.94
C ALA A 56 -18.29 8.73 26.25
N ALA A 57 -18.26 8.69 24.92
CA ALA A 57 -17.07 8.94 24.12
C ALA A 57 -16.61 10.41 24.21
N PHE A 58 -17.54 11.36 24.10
CA PHE A 58 -17.22 12.79 24.24
C PHE A 58 -16.83 13.17 25.67
N GLU A 59 -17.41 12.54 26.70
CA GLU A 59 -16.98 12.69 28.09
C GLU A 59 -15.54 12.26 28.28
N GLU A 60 -15.17 11.09 27.75
CA GLU A 60 -13.80 10.59 27.84
C GLU A 60 -12.83 11.47 27.04
N ALA A 61 -13.22 11.92 25.85
CA ALA A 61 -12.45 12.89 25.08
C ALA A 61 -12.25 14.20 25.85
N TYR A 62 -13.29 14.72 26.51
CA TYR A 62 -13.23 15.96 27.28
C TYR A 62 -12.40 15.80 28.56
N ARG A 63 -12.47 14.63 29.21
CA ARG A 63 -11.66 14.29 30.38
C ARG A 63 -10.17 14.24 30.05
N LEU A 64 -9.82 13.70 28.89
CA LEU A 64 -8.44 13.65 28.40
C LEU A 64 -7.95 15.02 27.91
N LEU A 65 -8.82 15.78 27.23
CA LEU A 65 -8.49 17.07 26.66
C LEU A 65 -9.66 18.06 26.81
N PRO A 66 -9.67 18.89 27.88
CA PRO A 66 -10.79 19.79 28.19
C PRO A 66 -10.89 20.99 27.23
N ARG A 67 -11.43 20.76 26.02
CA ARG A 67 -11.56 21.78 24.96
C ARG A 67 -13.01 22.22 24.77
N PRO A 68 -13.28 23.52 24.50
CA PRO A 68 -14.64 24.03 24.30
C PRO A 68 -15.41 23.29 23.19
N GLU A 69 -14.75 22.90 22.10
CA GLU A 69 -15.36 22.21 20.96
C GLU A 69 -15.86 20.80 21.33
N ILE A 70 -15.13 20.12 22.22
CA ILE A 70 -15.50 18.80 22.73
C ILE A 70 -16.67 18.94 23.71
N LEU A 71 -16.64 19.96 24.59
CA LEU A 71 -17.74 20.26 25.50
C LEU A 71 -19.04 20.57 24.75
N PHE A 72 -18.97 21.32 23.64
CA PHE A 72 -20.14 21.61 22.82
C PHE A 72 -20.70 20.36 22.15
N SER A 73 -19.83 19.49 21.62
CA SER A 73 -20.23 18.21 21.02
C SER A 73 -20.85 17.27 22.05
N LEU A 74 -20.30 17.21 23.27
CA LEU A 74 -20.87 16.51 24.41
C LEU A 74 -22.28 17.03 24.75
N ALA A 75 -22.44 18.35 24.91
CA ALA A 75 -23.73 18.97 25.23
C ALA A 75 -24.79 18.69 24.15
N GLN A 76 -24.41 18.66 22.86
CA GLN A 76 -25.30 18.28 21.78
C GLN A 76 -25.74 16.81 21.86
N ALA A 77 -24.82 15.89 22.18
CA ALA A 77 -25.14 14.48 22.36
C ALA A 77 -26.09 14.28 23.55
N GLU A 78 -25.85 14.93 24.68
CA GLU A 78 -26.72 14.88 25.86
C GLU A 78 -28.10 15.46 25.59
N LYS A 79 -28.20 16.56 24.84
CA LYS A 79 -29.48 17.12 24.38
C LYS A 79 -30.30 16.09 23.63
N LYS A 80 -29.69 15.43 22.64
CA LYS A 80 -30.37 14.40 21.83
C LYS A 80 -30.76 13.19 22.68
N GLN A 81 -29.89 12.75 23.59
CA GLN A 81 -30.18 11.66 24.51
C GLN A 81 -31.34 12.01 25.45
N CYS A 82 -31.36 13.22 26.02
CA CYS A 82 -32.42 13.71 26.89
C CYS A 82 -33.77 13.73 26.16
N VAL A 83 -33.82 14.30 24.95
CA VAL A 83 -35.06 14.36 24.15
C VAL A 83 -35.58 12.95 23.83
N ALA A 84 -34.69 11.99 23.60
CA ALA A 84 -35.05 10.60 23.33
C ALA A 84 -35.51 9.85 24.59
N ALA A 85 -34.82 10.03 25.73
CA ALA A 85 -35.05 9.29 26.97
C ALA A 85 -36.13 9.90 27.87
N LYS A 86 -36.47 11.19 27.67
CA LYS A 86 -37.36 11.98 28.55
C LYS A 86 -36.94 11.91 30.03
N ASP A 87 -35.64 11.94 30.29
CA ASP A 87 -35.07 11.86 31.65
C ASP A 87 -34.71 13.27 32.17
N PRO A 88 -35.32 13.73 33.28
CA PRO A 88 -35.04 15.06 33.86
C PRO A 88 -33.60 15.21 34.40
N ASN A 89 -32.89 14.13 34.69
CA ASN A 89 -31.48 14.21 35.12
C ASN A 89 -30.55 14.49 33.93
N LEU A 90 -30.80 13.83 32.79
CA LEU A 90 -30.09 14.12 31.55
C LEU A 90 -30.35 15.54 31.07
N LEU A 91 -31.58 16.04 31.27
CA LEU A 91 -31.94 17.43 30.98
C LEU A 91 -31.09 18.43 31.76
N LYS A 92 -30.97 18.22 33.08
CA LYS A 92 -30.14 19.06 33.96
C LYS A 92 -28.66 19.03 33.53
N LYS A 93 -28.16 17.86 33.15
CA LYS A 93 -26.78 17.68 32.72
C LYS A 93 -26.48 18.41 31.41
N ALA A 94 -27.33 18.25 30.40
CA ALA A 94 -27.22 18.97 29.14
C ALA A 94 -27.26 20.49 29.33
N LEU A 95 -28.17 20.99 30.18
CA LEU A 95 -28.25 22.41 30.55
C LEU A 95 -26.97 22.90 31.23
N ALA A 96 -26.38 22.10 32.12
CA ALA A 96 -25.15 22.46 32.81
C ALA A 96 -23.99 22.62 31.83
N HIS A 97 -23.77 21.67 30.91
CA HIS A 97 -22.69 21.74 29.94
C HIS A 97 -22.90 22.86 28.90
N TYR A 98 -24.13 23.12 28.45
CA TYR A 98 -24.38 24.28 27.58
C TYR A 98 -24.13 25.61 28.29
N ARG A 99 -24.55 25.75 29.56
CA ARG A 99 -24.28 26.94 30.37
C ARG A 99 -22.79 27.11 30.61
N GLN A 100 -22.08 26.02 30.89
CA GLN A 100 -20.63 26.03 31.03
C GLN A 100 -19.95 26.49 29.74
N TYR A 101 -20.34 25.95 28.59
CA TYR A 101 -19.81 26.36 27.28
C TYR A 101 -20.11 27.84 26.98
N TYR A 102 -21.32 28.31 27.28
CA TYR A 102 -21.71 29.70 27.08
C TYR A 102 -20.91 30.68 27.96
N ALA A 103 -20.61 30.27 29.20
CA ALA A 103 -19.85 31.06 30.17
C ALA A 103 -18.35 31.17 29.85
N MET A 104 -17.82 30.34 28.94
CA MET A 104 -16.41 30.43 28.52
C MET A 104 -16.14 31.68 27.70
N ASP A 105 -14.94 32.27 27.86
CA ASP A 105 -14.47 33.34 26.99
C ASP A 105 -14.03 32.75 25.64
N LEU A 106 -14.87 32.92 24.61
CA LEU A 106 -14.70 32.33 23.28
C LEU A 106 -14.92 33.40 22.22
N PRO A 107 -14.21 33.33 21.07
CA PRO A 107 -14.38 34.25 19.96
C PRO A 107 -15.81 34.23 19.39
N GLN A 108 -16.23 35.31 18.72
CA GLN A 108 -17.59 35.42 18.15
C GLN A 108 -17.93 34.33 17.11
N SER A 109 -16.93 33.72 16.46
CA SER A 109 -17.13 32.58 15.54
C SER A 109 -17.50 31.28 16.25
N ALA A 110 -17.41 31.21 17.58
CA ALA A 110 -17.80 30.05 18.35
C ALA A 110 -19.33 29.90 18.37
N ARG A 111 -19.82 28.67 18.52
CA ARG A 111 -21.24 28.28 18.45
C ARG A 111 -22.09 28.73 19.66
N LYS A 112 -21.83 29.93 20.20
CA LYS A 112 -22.53 30.47 21.38
C LYS A 112 -24.02 30.73 21.11
N ALA A 113 -24.38 31.19 19.91
CA ALA A 113 -25.79 31.38 19.53
C ALA A 113 -26.58 30.05 19.60
N GLU A 114 -26.01 28.97 19.07
CA GLU A 114 -26.62 27.63 19.11
C GLU A 114 -26.70 27.06 20.53
N ALA A 115 -25.74 27.39 21.39
CA ALA A 115 -25.80 27.04 22.81
C ALA A 115 -26.97 27.75 23.50
N VAL A 116 -27.18 29.05 23.22
CA VAL A 116 -28.32 29.82 23.78
C VAL A 116 -29.66 29.25 23.33
N GLU A 117 -29.81 28.95 22.03
CA GLU A 117 -31.04 28.31 21.51
C GLU A 117 -31.29 26.96 22.19
N SER A 118 -30.24 26.16 22.37
CA SER A 118 -30.33 24.87 23.04
C SER A 118 -30.70 25.00 24.52
N ILE A 119 -30.17 26.01 25.22
CA ILE A 119 -30.54 26.32 26.61
C ILE A 119 -32.02 26.66 26.70
N GLN A 120 -32.52 27.57 25.85
CA GLN A 120 -33.92 27.99 25.85
C GLN A 120 -34.86 26.80 25.57
N MET A 121 -34.53 25.97 24.58
CA MET A 121 -35.30 24.77 24.27
C MET A 121 -35.35 23.80 25.45
N LEU A 122 -34.22 23.55 26.11
CA LEU A 122 -34.14 22.63 27.25
C LEU A 122 -34.82 23.20 28.50
N GLU A 123 -34.77 24.51 28.73
CA GLU A 123 -35.51 25.17 29.81
C GLU A 123 -37.03 25.08 29.61
N GLN A 124 -37.52 25.28 28.38
CA GLN A 124 -38.93 25.06 28.06
C GLN A 124 -39.34 23.61 28.29
N LEU A 125 -38.48 22.65 27.91
CA LEU A 125 -38.72 21.22 28.16
C LEU A 125 -38.75 20.91 29.67
N ALA A 126 -37.93 21.60 30.48
CA ALA A 126 -37.91 21.46 31.93
C ALA A 126 -39.19 21.96 32.62
N MET A 127 -39.93 22.88 31.99
CA MET A 127 -41.20 23.40 32.52
C MET A 127 -42.41 22.50 32.22
N GLN A 128 -42.23 21.37 31.52
CA GLN A 128 -43.32 20.45 31.22
C GLN A 128 -43.61 19.52 32.42
N PRO A 129 -44.88 19.42 32.88
CA PRO A 129 -45.26 18.66 34.08
C PRO A 129 -45.02 17.15 33.97
N GLU A 130 -44.95 16.60 32.75
CA GLU A 130 -44.60 15.20 32.46
C GLU A 130 -43.18 14.81 32.88
N LEU A 131 -42.27 15.79 33.04
CA LEU A 131 -40.89 15.62 33.50
C LEU A 131 -40.70 16.02 34.96
N GLY A 132 -41.75 16.58 35.60
CA GLY A 132 -41.68 17.31 36.87
C GLY A 132 -42.25 16.60 38.11
N GLY A 133 -42.71 15.35 38.01
CA GLY A 133 -43.35 14.71 39.15
C GLY A 133 -43.14 13.20 39.26
N VAL A 134 -42.05 12.77 39.92
CA VAL A 134 -42.09 11.93 41.14
C VAL A 134 -40.79 12.12 41.95
N ALA A 135 -40.93 12.23 43.28
CA ALA A 135 -39.89 12.41 44.29
C ALA A 135 -39.00 11.13 44.51
N PRO A 136 -37.93 11.20 45.32
CA PRO A 136 -36.78 10.32 45.23
C PRO A 136 -37.05 8.93 45.81
N THR A 137 -36.97 7.91 44.96
CA THR A 137 -36.50 6.59 45.40
C THR A 137 -35.19 6.36 44.68
N ALA A 138 -34.11 6.90 45.26
CA ALA A 138 -32.76 6.44 45.01
C ALA A 138 -32.62 5.03 45.60
N ALA A 139 -33.28 4.04 44.99
CA ALA A 139 -32.55 2.82 44.74
C ALA A 139 -31.60 3.22 43.62
N ALA A 140 -30.31 3.31 43.92
CA ALA A 140 -29.29 3.44 42.90
C ALA A 140 -29.52 2.31 41.89
N GLN A 141 -30.25 2.60 40.81
CA GLN A 141 -30.27 1.73 39.63
C GLN A 141 -28.83 1.80 39.17
N LYS A 142 -28.07 0.76 39.51
CA LYS A 142 -26.70 0.57 39.04
C LYS A 142 -26.73 0.90 37.55
N ALA A 143 -25.95 1.92 37.17
CA ALA A 143 -25.86 2.31 35.77
C ALA A 143 -25.60 1.02 34.96
N PRO A 144 -26.27 0.81 33.82
CA PRO A 144 -26.03 -0.40 33.04
C PRO A 144 -24.55 -0.42 32.64
N THR A 145 -23.87 -1.51 32.97
CA THR A 145 -22.50 -1.77 32.53
C THR A 145 -22.52 -1.98 31.03
N LYS A 146 -21.91 -1.07 30.27
CA LYS A 146 -21.96 -1.07 28.80
C LYS A 146 -20.60 -1.32 28.20
N LEU A 147 -20.61 -2.01 27.06
CA LEU A 147 -19.45 -2.16 26.20
C LEU A 147 -19.73 -1.51 24.85
N ALA A 148 -18.87 -0.60 24.43
CA ALA A 148 -18.91 0.02 23.12
C ALA A 148 -17.71 -0.45 22.29
N VAL A 149 -17.97 -1.17 21.19
CA VAL A 149 -16.94 -1.79 20.34
C VAL A 149 -16.94 -1.15 18.96
N TYR A 150 -15.75 -0.78 18.49
CA TYR A 150 -15.54 -0.10 17.22
C TYR A 150 -14.41 -0.76 16.44
N ALA A 151 -14.45 -0.64 15.12
CA ALA A 151 -13.38 -1.11 14.27
C ALA A 151 -12.85 -0.03 13.35
N SER A 152 -11.62 -0.22 12.87
CA SER A 152 -11.01 0.57 11.80
C SER A 152 -11.70 0.42 10.43
N VAL A 153 -12.64 -0.52 10.30
CA VAL A 153 -13.35 -0.84 9.06
C VAL A 153 -14.85 -1.04 9.35
N ASP A 154 -15.69 -0.59 8.45
CA ASP A 154 -17.15 -0.72 8.57
C ASP A 154 -17.62 -2.15 8.25
N GLY A 155 -18.82 -2.51 8.74
CA GLY A 155 -19.47 -3.78 8.43
C GLY A 155 -18.85 -5.02 9.09
N ALA A 156 -17.91 -4.84 10.02
CA ALA A 156 -17.34 -5.94 10.79
C ALA A 156 -18.30 -6.41 11.90
N HIS A 157 -18.38 -7.73 12.11
CA HIS A 157 -19.23 -8.37 13.09
C HIS A 157 -18.53 -8.48 14.46
N VAL A 158 -19.23 -8.09 15.52
CA VAL A 158 -18.75 -8.14 16.90
C VAL A 158 -19.27 -9.39 17.59
N PHE A 159 -18.36 -10.12 18.22
CA PHE A 159 -18.65 -11.27 19.07
C PHE A 159 -18.18 -10.99 20.49
N ILE A 160 -19.07 -11.17 21.47
CA ILE A 160 -18.73 -11.05 22.89
C ILE A 160 -19.00 -12.41 23.54
N ASP A 161 -17.96 -12.98 24.16
CA ASP A 161 -17.97 -14.32 24.77
C ASP A 161 -18.50 -15.39 23.80
N GLY A 162 -18.10 -15.29 22.54
CA GLY A 162 -18.49 -16.21 21.47
C GLY A 162 -19.88 -15.98 20.87
N ARG A 163 -20.69 -15.06 21.40
CA ARG A 163 -22.03 -14.73 20.86
C ARG A 163 -21.95 -13.56 19.90
N ASN A 164 -22.58 -13.68 18.72
CA ASN A 164 -22.69 -12.57 17.76
C ASN A 164 -23.63 -11.48 18.31
N GLN A 165 -23.14 -10.24 18.32
CA GLN A 165 -23.83 -9.08 18.86
C GLN A 165 -24.28 -8.09 17.76
N GLY A 166 -23.96 -8.37 16.49
CA GLY A 166 -24.23 -7.50 15.35
C GLY A 166 -22.96 -6.80 14.85
N ASP A 167 -23.14 -5.64 14.22
CA ASP A 167 -22.06 -4.94 13.50
C ASP A 167 -21.47 -3.78 14.30
N VAL A 168 -20.22 -3.45 14.01
CA VAL A 168 -19.60 -2.20 14.46
C VAL A 168 -20.29 -0.98 13.80
N PRO A 169 -20.45 0.15 14.52
CA PRO A 169 -20.17 0.31 15.94
C PRO A 169 -21.22 -0.43 16.80
N PHE A 170 -20.78 -1.29 17.71
CA PHE A 170 -21.65 -2.04 18.61
C PHE A 170 -21.71 -1.38 19.98
N VAL A 171 -22.90 -1.38 20.59
CA VAL A 171 -23.13 -0.92 21.95
C VAL A 171 -24.13 -1.86 22.61
N GLY A 172 -23.77 -2.43 23.74
CA GLY A 172 -24.68 -3.27 24.51
C GLY A 172 -24.31 -3.39 25.97
N SER A 173 -25.28 -3.80 26.77
CA SER A 173 -25.07 -4.10 28.19
C SER A 173 -24.40 -5.45 28.35
N VAL A 174 -23.40 -5.53 29.22
CA VAL A 174 -22.66 -6.75 29.57
C VAL A 174 -22.59 -6.91 31.08
N ALA A 175 -22.33 -8.13 31.56
CA ALA A 175 -22.10 -8.33 32.99
C ALA A 175 -20.80 -7.62 33.42
N PRO A 176 -20.66 -7.20 34.69
CA PRO A 176 -19.35 -6.82 35.20
C PRO A 176 -18.39 -8.01 35.19
N GLY A 177 -17.14 -7.80 34.78
CA GLY A 177 -16.13 -8.85 34.76
C GLY A 177 -15.34 -8.92 33.45
N LYS A 178 -14.69 -10.08 33.23
CA LYS A 178 -13.89 -10.35 32.03
C LYS A 178 -14.80 -10.72 30.86
N HIS A 179 -14.56 -10.09 29.72
CA HIS A 179 -15.22 -10.41 28.45
C HIS A 179 -14.18 -10.60 27.35
N SER A 180 -14.42 -11.56 26.47
CA SER A 180 -13.64 -11.76 25.25
C SER A 180 -14.36 -11.10 24.08
N VAL A 181 -13.76 -10.06 23.51
CA VAL A 181 -14.28 -9.34 22.34
C VAL A 181 -13.53 -9.80 21.11
N VAL A 182 -14.24 -10.34 20.13
CA VAL A 182 -13.70 -10.72 18.83
C VAL A 182 -14.42 -9.94 17.75
N VAL A 183 -13.69 -9.27 16.85
CA VAL A 183 -14.27 -8.60 15.68
C VAL A 183 -13.80 -9.31 14.42
N ARG A 184 -14.76 -9.69 13.57
CA ARG A 184 -14.52 -10.46 12.34
C ARG A 184 -15.07 -9.74 11.12
N LEU A 185 -14.29 -9.79 10.04
CA LEU A 185 -14.74 -9.38 8.72
C LEU A 185 -14.08 -10.27 7.66
N ALA A 186 -14.84 -10.70 6.65
CA ALA A 186 -14.29 -11.52 5.58
C ALA A 186 -13.12 -10.80 4.88
N GLY A 187 -11.99 -11.48 4.68
CA GLY A 187 -10.80 -10.88 4.08
C GLY A 187 -9.88 -10.16 5.06
N TYR A 188 -10.21 -10.18 6.35
CA TYR A 188 -9.37 -9.67 7.42
C TYR A 188 -9.01 -10.79 8.40
N THR A 189 -7.96 -10.56 9.19
CA THR A 189 -7.58 -11.39 10.32
C THR A 189 -8.41 -10.99 11.53
N ASP A 190 -8.94 -11.96 12.27
CA ASP A 190 -9.77 -11.73 13.44
C ASP A 190 -9.02 -10.90 14.49
N ALA A 191 -9.63 -9.81 14.96
CA ALA A 191 -9.10 -9.01 16.06
C ALA A 191 -9.71 -9.51 17.38
N THR A 192 -8.88 -9.91 18.34
CA THR A 192 -9.33 -10.43 19.64
C THR A 192 -8.75 -9.60 20.79
N ARG A 193 -9.58 -9.27 21.78
CA ARG A 193 -9.17 -8.53 22.98
C ARG A 193 -9.94 -8.99 24.21
N GLU A 194 -9.22 -9.29 25.28
CA GLU A 194 -9.81 -9.48 26.60
C GLU A 194 -9.95 -8.13 27.30
N VAL A 195 -11.13 -7.88 27.87
CA VAL A 195 -11.47 -6.61 28.52
C VAL A 195 -12.13 -6.87 29.86
N VAL A 196 -11.76 -6.09 30.87
CA VAL A 196 -12.40 -6.12 32.19
C VAL A 196 -13.33 -4.93 32.28
N VAL A 197 -14.63 -5.19 32.34
CA VAL A 197 -15.67 -4.17 32.40
C VAL A 197 -16.10 -3.99 33.84
N THR A 198 -15.91 -2.78 34.36
CA THR A 198 -16.29 -2.44 35.74
C THR A 198 -17.78 -2.16 35.82
N GLU A 199 -18.40 -2.58 36.91
CA GLU A 199 -19.82 -2.33 37.16
C GLU A 199 -20.19 -0.86 37.07
N GLY A 200 -21.26 -0.52 36.33
CA GLY A 200 -21.71 0.85 36.19
C GLY A 200 -20.92 1.71 35.21
N SER A 201 -19.89 1.14 34.56
CA SER A 201 -19.06 1.86 33.59
C SER A 201 -19.44 1.53 32.14
N THR A 202 -19.22 2.50 31.25
CA THR A 202 -19.22 2.27 29.80
C THR A 202 -17.77 2.15 29.36
N GLN A 203 -17.35 0.96 28.94
CA GLN A 203 -16.00 0.73 28.44
C GLN A 203 -15.97 0.77 26.91
N THR A 204 -15.08 1.58 26.37
CA THR A 204 -14.89 1.74 24.94
C THR A 204 -13.69 0.96 24.44
N ILE A 205 -13.90 0.11 23.43
CA ILE A 205 -12.88 -0.77 22.88
C ILE A 205 -12.69 -0.51 21.38
N PRO A 206 -11.58 0.16 21.00
CA PRO A 206 -11.18 0.25 19.60
C PRO A 206 -10.50 -1.05 19.16
N MET A 207 -10.90 -1.55 17.99
CA MET A 207 -10.36 -2.75 17.33
C MET A 207 -9.76 -2.36 15.97
N THR A 208 -8.61 -2.92 15.64
CA THR A 208 -7.97 -2.69 14.34
C THR A 208 -7.91 -4.02 13.59
N LEU A 209 -8.53 -4.07 12.41
CA LEU A 209 -8.53 -5.27 11.57
C LEU A 209 -7.43 -5.16 10.51
N VAL A 210 -6.69 -6.26 10.32
CA VAL A 210 -5.60 -6.35 9.35
C VAL A 210 -6.04 -7.20 8.17
N GLU A 211 -5.89 -6.68 6.95
CA GLU A 211 -6.26 -7.40 5.73
C GLU A 211 -5.42 -8.67 5.55
N ARG A 212 -6.08 -9.75 5.11
CA ARG A 212 -5.40 -10.98 4.71
C ARG A 212 -4.87 -10.84 3.30
N LYS A 213 -3.64 -11.30 3.10
CA LYS A 213 -3.06 -11.43 1.77
C LYS A 213 -3.79 -12.51 0.97
N VAL A 214 -3.76 -12.37 -0.34
CA VAL A 214 -4.38 -13.25 -1.32
C VAL A 214 -3.29 -13.82 -2.21
N GLY A 215 -3.34 -15.13 -2.47
CA GLY A 215 -2.44 -15.79 -3.39
C GLY A 215 -2.76 -15.43 -4.85
N VAL A 216 -1.78 -14.88 -5.55
CA VAL A 216 -1.85 -14.50 -6.96
C VAL A 216 -0.89 -15.35 -7.77
N ALA A 217 -1.42 -16.23 -8.62
CA ALA A 217 -0.64 -17.08 -9.49
C ALA A 217 -0.32 -16.35 -10.81
N PHE A 218 0.95 -16.34 -11.20
CA PHE A 218 1.37 -15.82 -12.50
C PHE A 218 1.58 -16.98 -13.48
N ASP A 219 0.71 -17.06 -14.47
CA ASP A 219 0.83 -17.97 -15.61
C ASP A 219 1.67 -17.26 -16.69
N THR A 220 2.97 -17.52 -16.65
CA THR A 220 3.96 -16.92 -17.53
C THR A 220 5.09 -17.90 -17.85
N ALA A 221 6.02 -17.49 -18.71
CA ALA A 221 7.09 -18.35 -19.18
C ALA A 221 8.01 -18.78 -18.02
N SER A 222 8.31 -20.07 -17.91
CA SER A 222 9.23 -20.60 -16.89
C SER A 222 10.58 -19.89 -16.89
N GLY A 223 11.11 -19.58 -15.70
CA GLY A 223 12.33 -18.80 -15.52
C GLY A 223 12.18 -17.29 -15.70
N ALA A 224 10.96 -16.78 -15.88
CA ALA A 224 10.70 -15.34 -15.87
C ALA A 224 10.74 -14.78 -14.44
N ASP A 225 11.39 -13.64 -14.27
CA ASP A 225 11.41 -12.87 -13.04
C ASP A 225 10.16 -11.98 -12.98
N VAL A 226 9.45 -12.02 -11.86
CA VAL A 226 8.24 -11.21 -11.64
C VAL A 226 8.53 -10.16 -10.59
N TYR A 227 8.10 -8.95 -10.87
CA TYR A 227 8.12 -7.81 -9.98
C TYR A 227 6.68 -7.35 -9.77
N VAL A 228 6.33 -7.00 -8.53
CA VAL A 228 5.04 -6.39 -8.19
C VAL A 228 5.33 -5.10 -7.45
N ASP A 229 4.75 -4.00 -7.93
CA ASP A 229 4.96 -2.64 -7.40
C ASP A 229 6.45 -2.26 -7.27
N GLY A 230 7.26 -2.72 -8.22
CA GLY A 230 8.70 -2.49 -8.26
C GLY A 230 9.53 -3.41 -7.36
N GLN A 231 8.91 -4.27 -6.56
CA GLN A 231 9.61 -5.26 -5.73
C GLN A 231 9.72 -6.60 -6.44
N PHE A 232 10.89 -7.22 -6.41
CA PHE A 232 11.08 -8.58 -6.94
C PHE A 232 10.38 -9.58 -6.03
N VAL A 233 9.39 -10.30 -6.57
CA VAL A 233 8.58 -11.29 -5.82
C VAL A 233 9.02 -12.72 -6.06
N GLY A 234 9.79 -12.98 -7.12
CA GLY A 234 10.37 -14.29 -7.40
C GLY A 234 10.39 -14.65 -8.87
N ARG A 235 10.78 -15.89 -9.14
CA ARG A 235 10.93 -16.47 -10.49
C ARG A 235 9.86 -17.53 -10.74
N ALA A 236 9.18 -17.45 -11.87
CA ALA A 236 8.14 -18.40 -12.28
C ALA A 236 8.72 -19.79 -12.65
N PRO A 237 7.97 -20.89 -12.47
CA PRO A 237 6.62 -20.94 -11.88
C PRO A 237 6.64 -20.80 -10.35
N PHE A 238 5.59 -20.19 -9.81
CA PHE A 238 5.37 -20.12 -8.36
C PHE A 238 4.73 -21.42 -7.85
N GLY A 239 4.85 -21.67 -6.54
CA GLY A 239 4.12 -22.76 -5.88
C GLY A 239 2.60 -22.55 -5.94
N PRO A 240 1.80 -23.52 -5.44
CA PRO A 240 0.34 -23.49 -5.54
C PRO A 240 -0.33 -22.27 -4.86
N ALA A 241 0.35 -21.64 -3.90
CA ALA A 241 -0.10 -20.42 -3.24
C ALA A 241 0.17 -19.14 -4.06
N GLY A 242 1.01 -19.20 -5.10
CA GLY A 242 1.39 -18.04 -5.89
C GLY A 242 2.20 -17.00 -5.08
N VAL A 243 2.03 -15.73 -5.44
CA VAL A 243 2.59 -14.57 -4.75
C VAL A 243 1.52 -13.98 -3.82
N GLU A 244 1.83 -13.80 -2.55
CA GLU A 244 0.89 -13.22 -1.59
C GLU A 244 0.85 -11.69 -1.69
N LEU A 245 -0.26 -11.14 -2.17
CA LEU A 245 -0.48 -9.70 -2.32
C LEU A 245 -1.64 -9.24 -1.45
N LEU A 246 -1.61 -7.97 -1.02
CA LEU A 246 -2.77 -7.37 -0.39
C LEU A 246 -3.89 -7.17 -1.43
N PRO A 247 -5.16 -7.10 -1.02
CA PRO A 247 -6.23 -6.65 -1.89
C PRO A 247 -5.99 -5.23 -2.39
N GLY A 248 -6.38 -4.95 -3.63
CA GLY A 248 -6.23 -3.63 -4.25
C GLY A 248 -5.48 -3.64 -5.59
N PRO A 249 -5.23 -2.45 -6.15
CA PRO A 249 -4.52 -2.31 -7.42
C PRO A 249 -3.01 -2.54 -7.23
N HIS A 250 -2.42 -3.32 -8.13
CA HIS A 250 -1.00 -3.61 -8.19
C HIS A 250 -0.52 -3.52 -9.65
N VAL A 251 0.77 -3.26 -9.82
CA VAL A 251 1.43 -3.30 -11.13
C VAL A 251 2.42 -4.45 -11.15
N ALA A 252 2.16 -5.44 -12.00
CA ALA A 252 3.07 -6.56 -12.23
C ALA A 252 3.93 -6.30 -13.47
N VAL A 253 5.24 -6.49 -13.33
CA VAL A 253 6.21 -6.46 -14.43
C VAL A 253 6.87 -7.82 -14.51
N VAL A 254 6.80 -8.44 -15.68
CA VAL A 254 7.38 -9.76 -15.95
C VAL A 254 8.53 -9.61 -16.93
N VAL A 255 9.68 -10.13 -16.55
CA VAL A 255 10.93 -10.00 -17.29
C VAL A 255 11.55 -11.37 -17.52
N ARG A 256 12.05 -11.59 -18.74
CA ARG A 256 12.86 -12.77 -19.07
C ARG A 256 13.86 -12.40 -20.16
N ASN A 257 15.12 -12.81 -19.99
CA ASN A 257 16.14 -12.65 -21.03
C ASN A 257 15.65 -13.26 -22.35
N GLY A 258 15.82 -12.55 -23.47
CA GLY A 258 15.28 -13.02 -24.74
C GLY A 258 13.87 -12.55 -25.07
N LYS A 259 13.18 -11.91 -24.13
CA LYS A 259 11.77 -11.57 -24.25
C LYS A 259 11.55 -10.07 -24.10
N LYS A 260 10.48 -9.58 -24.72
CA LYS A 260 9.98 -8.23 -24.44
C LYS A 260 9.44 -8.20 -23.01
N LEU A 261 9.76 -7.14 -22.28
CA LEU A 261 9.18 -6.90 -20.96
C LEU A 261 7.65 -6.77 -21.09
N ALA A 262 6.91 -7.31 -20.12
CA ALA A 262 5.46 -7.22 -20.10
C ALA A 262 4.99 -6.58 -18.79
N THR A 263 4.13 -5.57 -18.91
CA THR A 263 3.52 -4.87 -17.77
C THR A 263 2.02 -5.15 -17.73
N ARG A 264 1.49 -5.41 -16.54
CA ARG A 264 0.06 -5.62 -16.29
C ARG A 264 -0.39 -4.89 -15.03
N GLU A 265 -1.44 -4.10 -15.16
CA GLU A 265 -2.20 -3.66 -14.00
C GLU A 265 -3.14 -4.80 -13.59
N ILE A 266 -3.13 -5.14 -12.30
CA ILE A 266 -3.97 -6.17 -11.71
C ILE A 266 -4.69 -5.59 -10.50
N THR A 267 -5.96 -5.96 -10.31
CA THR A 267 -6.71 -5.60 -9.11
C THR A 267 -7.00 -6.89 -8.35
N VAL A 268 -6.40 -7.04 -7.18
CA VAL A 268 -6.53 -8.22 -6.33
C VAL A 268 -7.80 -8.10 -5.51
N GLU A 269 -8.75 -9.02 -5.74
CA GLU A 269 -10.01 -9.09 -4.98
C GLU A 269 -9.80 -9.81 -3.63
N ARG A 270 -10.55 -9.41 -2.61
CA ARG A 270 -10.51 -10.05 -1.28
C ARG A 270 -10.96 -11.52 -1.36
N ASN A 271 -10.26 -12.41 -0.66
CA ASN A 271 -10.59 -13.83 -0.50
C ASN A 271 -10.74 -14.65 -1.80
N LYS A 272 -10.29 -14.15 -2.94
CA LYS A 272 -10.45 -14.85 -4.22
C LYS A 272 -9.07 -15.06 -4.85
N PRO A 273 -8.59 -16.30 -4.96
CA PRO A 273 -7.36 -16.59 -5.68
C PRO A 273 -7.44 -16.03 -7.09
N MET A 274 -6.38 -15.36 -7.54
CA MET A 274 -6.32 -14.72 -8.85
C MET A 274 -5.23 -15.39 -9.69
N VAL A 275 -5.55 -15.66 -10.96
CA VAL A 275 -4.55 -16.11 -11.94
C VAL A 275 -4.34 -15.01 -12.97
N VAL A 276 -3.11 -14.55 -13.10
CA VAL A 276 -2.71 -13.52 -14.06
C VAL A 276 -1.94 -14.18 -15.19
N ARG A 277 -2.51 -14.16 -16.40
CA ARG A 277 -1.84 -14.67 -17.61
C ARG A 277 -1.00 -13.59 -18.26
N VAL A 278 0.31 -13.83 -18.36
CA VAL A 278 1.27 -12.89 -18.95
C VAL A 278 2.19 -13.62 -19.94
N PRO A 279 1.74 -13.87 -21.18
CA PRO A 279 2.61 -14.44 -22.21
C PRO A 279 3.71 -13.43 -22.59
N LEU A 280 4.92 -13.94 -22.84
CA LEU A 280 6.08 -13.13 -23.21
C LEU A 280 6.47 -13.35 -24.68
N GLU A 281 6.50 -12.29 -25.45
CA GLU A 281 7.00 -12.29 -26.83
C GLU A 281 8.52 -12.26 -26.89
N THR A 282 9.10 -12.82 -27.94
CA THR A 282 10.55 -12.73 -28.19
C THR A 282 10.96 -11.30 -28.56
N SER A 283 12.09 -10.83 -28.03
CA SER A 283 12.59 -9.49 -28.33
C SER A 283 13.10 -9.40 -29.77
N GLY A 284 13.03 -8.20 -30.38
CA GLY A 284 13.58 -7.98 -31.72
C GLY A 284 15.09 -8.21 -31.76
N GLN A 285 15.80 -7.86 -30.69
CA GLN A 285 17.23 -8.10 -30.53
C GLN A 285 17.56 -9.60 -30.53
N ARG A 286 16.76 -10.43 -29.84
CA ARG A 286 16.93 -11.90 -29.86
C ARG A 286 16.72 -12.49 -31.24
N VAL A 287 15.72 -12.00 -31.98
CA VAL A 287 15.50 -12.42 -33.37
C VAL A 287 16.69 -12.02 -34.25
N GLY A 288 17.15 -10.77 -34.13
CA GLY A 288 18.34 -10.28 -34.84
C GLY A 288 19.59 -11.09 -34.53
N ALA A 289 19.80 -11.49 -33.27
CA ALA A 289 20.92 -12.34 -32.86
C ALA A 289 20.97 -13.66 -33.64
N TYR A 290 19.83 -14.35 -33.77
CA TYR A 290 19.76 -15.61 -34.51
C TYR A 290 19.94 -15.42 -36.02
N VAL A 291 19.38 -14.36 -36.60
CA VAL A 291 19.53 -14.09 -38.03
C VAL A 291 20.99 -13.76 -38.37
N VAL A 292 21.59 -12.81 -37.66
CA VAL A 292 22.97 -12.36 -37.91
C VAL A 292 23.97 -13.47 -37.59
N GLY A 293 23.80 -14.15 -36.45
CA GLY A 293 24.62 -15.30 -36.08
C GLY A 293 24.50 -16.45 -37.10
N GLY A 294 23.28 -16.76 -37.53
CA GLY A 294 23.02 -17.79 -38.55
C GLY A 294 23.67 -17.49 -39.89
N LEU A 295 23.58 -16.25 -40.38
CA LEU A 295 24.31 -15.82 -41.58
C LEU A 295 25.83 -15.94 -41.41
N GLY A 296 26.35 -15.63 -40.22
CA GLY A 296 27.74 -15.85 -39.88
C GLY A 296 28.17 -17.32 -40.03
N VAL A 297 27.37 -18.25 -39.49
CA VAL A 297 27.62 -19.69 -39.65
C VAL A 297 27.60 -20.12 -41.12
N VAL A 298 26.62 -19.65 -41.90
CA VAL A 298 26.56 -19.97 -43.34
C VAL A 298 27.80 -19.48 -44.09
N ALA A 299 28.28 -18.27 -43.80
CA ALA A 299 29.50 -17.74 -44.42
C ALA A 299 30.76 -18.54 -44.02
N LEU A 300 30.86 -19.01 -42.77
CA LEU A 300 31.94 -19.91 -42.34
C LEU A 300 31.92 -21.26 -43.08
N LEU A 301 30.73 -21.84 -43.28
CA LEU A 301 30.59 -23.06 -44.06
C LEU A 301 30.99 -22.84 -45.52
N GLY A 302 30.59 -21.71 -46.12
CA GLY A 302 31.02 -21.30 -47.45
C GLY A 302 32.54 -21.14 -47.55
N ALA A 303 33.17 -20.53 -46.54
CA ALA A 303 34.63 -20.44 -46.45
C ALA A 303 35.29 -21.82 -46.47
N GLY A 304 34.76 -22.78 -45.69
CA GLY A 304 35.23 -24.16 -45.69
C GLY A 304 35.15 -24.80 -47.07
N ALA A 305 34.03 -24.63 -47.78
CA ALA A 305 33.86 -25.14 -49.14
C ALA A 305 34.88 -24.52 -50.13
N PHE A 306 35.13 -23.20 -50.03
CA PHE A 306 36.16 -22.54 -50.82
C PHE A 306 37.56 -23.11 -50.54
N TYR A 307 37.91 -23.35 -49.27
CA TYR A 307 39.21 -23.95 -48.92
C TYR A 307 39.35 -25.40 -49.40
N VAL A 308 38.31 -26.21 -49.30
CA VAL A 308 38.29 -27.59 -49.83
C VAL A 308 38.49 -27.56 -51.35
N SER A 309 37.84 -26.62 -52.04
CA SER A 309 37.97 -26.46 -53.50
C SER A 309 39.37 -25.96 -53.89
N ALA A 310 39.92 -25.01 -53.14
CA ALA A 310 41.28 -24.53 -53.33
C ALA A 310 42.31 -25.64 -53.12
N PHE A 311 42.08 -26.55 -52.16
CA PHE A 311 42.94 -27.71 -51.95
C PHE A 311 42.93 -28.66 -53.16
N ALA A 312 41.77 -28.85 -53.80
CA ALA A 312 41.68 -29.63 -55.03
C ALA A 312 42.47 -28.98 -56.19
N GLU A 313 42.35 -27.67 -56.39
CA GLU A 313 43.15 -26.94 -57.40
C GLU A 313 44.65 -26.95 -57.09
N GLN A 314 45.02 -26.89 -55.81
CA GLN A 314 46.40 -27.03 -55.38
C GLN A 314 46.98 -28.41 -55.72
N ASN A 315 46.20 -29.48 -55.55
CA ASN A 315 46.62 -30.83 -55.93
C ASN A 315 46.77 -30.97 -57.45
N ARG A 316 45.89 -30.35 -58.25
CA ARG A 316 46.02 -30.28 -59.71
C ARG A 316 47.32 -29.57 -60.12
N ALA A 317 47.57 -28.39 -59.57
CA ALA A 317 48.79 -27.63 -59.83
C ALA A 317 50.06 -28.43 -59.46
N LYS A 318 50.05 -29.14 -58.33
CA LYS A 318 51.18 -30.00 -57.91
C LYS A 318 51.44 -31.16 -58.87
N ASN A 319 50.38 -31.78 -59.39
CA ASN A 319 50.53 -32.86 -60.38
C ASN A 319 51.13 -32.33 -61.69
N LEU A 320 50.71 -31.15 -62.16
CA LEU A 320 51.27 -30.51 -63.35
C LEU A 320 52.74 -30.09 -63.15
N LEU A 321 53.10 -29.59 -61.97
CA LEU A 321 54.51 -29.33 -61.63
C LEU A 321 55.37 -30.59 -61.68
N THR A 322 54.82 -31.71 -61.22
CA THR A 322 55.54 -33.00 -61.28
C THR A 322 55.79 -33.43 -62.72
N GLN A 323 54.82 -33.24 -63.62
CA GLN A 323 54.99 -33.52 -65.06
C GLN A 323 56.02 -32.59 -65.71
N ARG A 324 56.05 -31.31 -65.31
CA ARG A 324 57.07 -30.35 -65.75
C ARG A 324 58.46 -30.81 -65.33
N ASP A 325 58.62 -31.22 -64.07
CA ASP A 325 59.91 -31.67 -63.53
C ASP A 325 60.38 -32.98 -64.19
N GLN A 326 59.45 -33.78 -64.73
CA GLN A 326 59.72 -34.97 -65.54
C GLN A 326 59.98 -34.67 -67.02
N GLY A 327 59.86 -33.41 -67.46
CA GLY A 327 60.05 -32.99 -68.84
C GLY A 327 58.93 -33.40 -69.80
N THR A 328 57.76 -33.81 -69.28
CA THR A 328 56.63 -34.32 -70.09
C THR A 328 55.50 -33.29 -70.26
N LEU A 329 55.69 -32.06 -69.79
CA LEU A 329 54.66 -31.01 -69.86
C LEU A 329 54.77 -30.22 -71.17
N ASP A 330 53.65 -30.08 -71.87
CA ASP A 330 53.50 -29.28 -73.08
C ASP A 330 53.06 -27.83 -72.75
N ALA A 331 52.94 -26.99 -73.79
CA ALA A 331 52.55 -25.58 -73.63
C ALA A 331 51.14 -25.42 -73.02
N ASP A 332 50.20 -26.27 -73.41
CA ASP A 332 48.83 -26.29 -72.88
C ASP A 332 48.82 -26.70 -71.39
N GLY A 333 49.73 -27.59 -70.99
CA GLY A 333 49.96 -27.97 -69.60
C GLY A 333 50.45 -26.82 -68.73
N LEU A 334 51.27 -25.92 -69.27
CA LEU A 334 51.73 -24.71 -68.55
C LEU A 334 50.60 -23.72 -68.33
N GLU A 335 49.76 -23.49 -69.34
CA GLU A 335 48.56 -22.64 -69.21
C GLU A 335 47.57 -23.23 -68.19
N SER A 336 47.41 -24.56 -68.20
CA SER A 336 46.57 -25.28 -67.24
C SER A 336 47.09 -25.14 -65.81
N TYR A 337 48.41 -25.11 -65.61
CA TYR A 337 49.03 -24.87 -64.31
C TYR A 337 48.75 -23.44 -63.82
N ASP A 338 48.99 -22.43 -64.66
CA ASP A 338 48.74 -21.03 -64.30
C ASP A 338 47.28 -20.78 -63.96
N ARG A 339 46.35 -21.42 -64.70
CA ARG A 339 44.92 -21.39 -64.40
C ARG A 339 44.59 -22.05 -63.06
N ALA A 340 45.17 -23.21 -62.76
CA ALA A 340 44.96 -23.91 -61.49
C ALA A 340 45.49 -23.09 -60.30
N VAL A 341 46.67 -22.46 -60.43
CA VAL A 341 47.23 -21.56 -59.41
C VAL A 341 46.34 -20.33 -59.21
N THR A 342 45.93 -19.68 -60.31
CA THR A 342 45.06 -18.50 -60.26
C THR A 342 43.72 -18.83 -59.60
N ASN A 343 43.09 -19.95 -59.98
CA ASN A 343 41.84 -20.40 -59.38
C ASN A 343 42.00 -20.73 -57.90
N ARG A 344 43.08 -21.43 -57.51
CA ARG A 344 43.39 -21.70 -56.10
C ARG A 344 43.48 -20.42 -55.28
N ASP A 345 44.20 -19.41 -55.78
CA ASP A 345 44.42 -18.16 -55.05
C ASP A 345 43.14 -17.31 -54.99
N ALA A 346 42.32 -17.32 -56.05
CA ALA A 346 40.99 -16.72 -56.04
C ALA A 346 40.03 -17.41 -55.05
N LEU A 347 40.06 -18.75 -54.98
CA LEU A 347 39.26 -19.52 -54.02
C LEU A 347 39.72 -19.29 -52.58
N ARG A 348 41.03 -19.27 -52.31
CA ARG A 348 41.57 -18.92 -50.99
C ARG A 348 41.17 -17.52 -50.58
N THR A 349 41.24 -16.55 -51.49
CA THR A 349 40.83 -15.15 -51.22
C THR A 349 39.33 -15.06 -50.94
N SER A 350 38.49 -15.76 -51.71
CA SER A 350 37.05 -15.85 -51.42
C SER A 350 36.79 -16.52 -50.07
N GLY A 351 37.54 -17.58 -49.75
CA GLY A 351 37.48 -18.29 -48.48
C GLY A 351 37.88 -17.43 -47.28
N THR A 352 38.94 -16.62 -47.38
CA THR A 352 39.34 -15.69 -46.32
C THR A 352 38.30 -14.61 -46.09
N ILE A 353 37.75 -14.01 -47.16
CA ILE A 353 36.70 -12.99 -47.06
C ILE A 353 35.43 -13.58 -46.43
N ALA A 354 34.95 -14.70 -46.95
CA ALA A 354 33.78 -15.39 -46.41
C ALA A 354 33.99 -15.81 -44.94
N GLY A 355 35.19 -16.29 -44.62
CA GLY A 355 35.57 -16.65 -43.25
C GLY A 355 35.55 -15.45 -42.31
N ALA A 356 36.13 -14.32 -42.72
CA ALA A 356 36.15 -13.09 -41.95
C ALA A 356 34.73 -12.55 -41.70
N VAL A 357 33.88 -12.48 -42.74
CA VAL A 357 32.46 -12.09 -42.61
C VAL A 357 31.73 -13.04 -41.67
N GLY A 358 31.99 -14.34 -41.80
CA GLY A 358 31.41 -15.37 -40.94
C GLY A 358 31.73 -15.20 -39.47
N VAL A 359 33.01 -14.97 -39.13
CA VAL A 359 33.45 -14.70 -37.76
C VAL A 359 32.80 -13.44 -37.21
N VAL A 360 32.78 -12.34 -37.99
CA VAL A 360 32.16 -11.07 -37.56
C VAL A 360 30.67 -11.23 -37.33
N GLY A 361 29.95 -11.89 -38.24
CA GLY A 361 28.52 -12.17 -38.10
C GLY A 361 28.20 -13.02 -36.87
N LEU A 362 28.98 -14.08 -36.63
CA LEU A 362 28.82 -14.92 -35.43
C LEU A 362 29.07 -14.10 -34.15
N ALA A 363 30.16 -13.34 -34.10
CA ALA A 363 30.48 -12.49 -32.95
C ALA A 363 29.39 -11.44 -32.68
N ALA A 364 28.89 -10.77 -33.72
CA ALA A 364 27.78 -9.82 -33.60
C ALA A 364 26.48 -10.51 -33.13
N GLY A 365 26.16 -11.69 -33.66
CA GLY A 365 25.02 -12.48 -33.21
C GLY A 365 25.12 -12.86 -31.73
N VAL A 366 26.29 -13.31 -31.27
CA VAL A 366 26.55 -13.62 -29.85
C VAL A 366 26.43 -12.37 -28.99
N ALA A 367 26.98 -11.23 -29.42
CA ALA A 367 26.86 -9.97 -28.69
C ALA A 367 25.38 -9.56 -28.51
N LEU A 368 24.58 -9.60 -29.59
CA LEU A 368 23.15 -9.32 -29.52
C LEU A 368 22.41 -10.30 -28.59
N PHE A 369 22.80 -11.58 -28.58
CA PHE A 369 22.20 -12.61 -27.72
C PHE A 369 22.48 -12.36 -26.24
N VAL A 370 23.72 -12.01 -25.88
CA VAL A 370 24.14 -11.84 -24.48
C VAL A 370 23.63 -10.51 -23.91
N LEU A 371 23.60 -9.45 -24.71
CA LEU A 371 23.21 -8.10 -24.27
C LEU A 371 21.69 -7.88 -24.22
N ASP A 372 20.88 -8.86 -24.61
CA ASP A 372 19.42 -8.76 -24.60
C ASP A 372 18.84 -9.12 -23.22
N THR A 373 19.07 -8.20 -22.28
CA THR A 373 18.58 -8.21 -20.89
C THR A 373 17.59 -7.06 -20.70
N PRO A 374 16.29 -7.32 -20.50
CA PRO A 374 15.31 -6.26 -20.30
C PRO A 374 15.48 -5.62 -18.92
N ASP A 375 15.40 -4.29 -18.82
CA ASP A 375 15.47 -3.57 -17.54
C ASP A 375 14.07 -3.44 -16.89
N PRO A 376 13.81 -4.09 -15.74
CA PRO A 376 12.53 -3.98 -15.03
C PRO A 376 12.24 -2.57 -14.52
N LYS A 377 13.25 -1.72 -14.32
CA LYS A 377 13.08 -0.35 -13.77
C LYS A 377 12.65 0.68 -14.80
N SER A 378 12.62 0.31 -16.08
CA SER A 378 12.21 1.19 -17.18
C SER A 378 10.70 1.46 -17.23
N VAL A 379 9.90 0.67 -16.50
CA VAL A 379 8.45 0.88 -16.42
C VAL A 379 8.18 1.96 -15.37
N PRO A 380 7.53 3.08 -15.72
CA PRO A 380 7.11 4.05 -14.72
C PRO A 380 6.18 3.33 -13.74
N LEU A 381 6.65 3.18 -12.49
CA LEU A 381 5.77 2.81 -11.39
C LEU A 381 4.62 3.81 -11.41
N ARG A 382 3.40 3.32 -11.36
CA ARG A 382 2.24 4.20 -11.19
C ARG A 382 2.51 4.98 -9.91
N THR A 383 2.93 6.24 -10.03
CA THR A 383 2.78 7.18 -8.94
C THR A 383 1.30 7.09 -8.60
N PRO A 384 0.91 6.81 -7.35
CA PRO A 384 -0.50 6.84 -6.98
C PRO A 384 -1.01 8.17 -7.52
N GLU A 385 -1.92 8.12 -8.49
CA GLU A 385 -2.56 9.33 -8.97
C GLU A 385 -3.31 9.81 -7.74
N ALA A 386 -2.75 10.83 -7.08
CA ALA A 386 -3.42 11.50 -5.98
C ALA A 386 -4.83 11.73 -6.49
N PRO A 387 -5.87 11.26 -5.76
CA PRO A 387 -7.22 11.24 -6.28
C PRO A 387 -7.48 12.60 -6.91
N LYS A 388 -7.67 12.62 -8.23
CA LYS A 388 -7.90 13.87 -8.96
C LYS A 388 -9.00 14.58 -8.21
N ALA A 389 -8.63 15.64 -7.49
CA ALA A 389 -9.60 16.51 -6.85
C ALA A 389 -10.54 16.90 -7.98
N LYS A 390 -11.82 16.53 -7.86
CA LYS A 390 -12.82 16.83 -8.88
C LYS A 390 -12.68 18.32 -9.22
N PRO A 391 -12.53 18.69 -10.50
CA PRO A 391 -12.50 20.10 -10.87
C PRO A 391 -13.84 20.70 -10.45
N GLY A 392 -13.79 21.54 -9.42
CA GLY A 392 -14.96 22.00 -8.66
C GLY A 392 -14.75 22.14 -7.14
N SER A 393 -13.58 21.81 -6.58
CA SER A 393 -13.27 22.09 -5.17
C SER A 393 -12.40 23.34 -4.96
N GLU A 394 -12.67 24.40 -5.70
CA GLU A 394 -12.49 25.74 -5.13
C GLU A 394 -13.67 25.97 -4.18
N PHE A 395 -13.37 26.17 -2.90
CA PHE A 395 -14.34 26.50 -1.88
C PHE A 395 -14.89 27.91 -2.16
N GLU A 396 -15.91 28.01 -3.02
CA GLU A 396 -16.75 29.20 -3.05
C GLU A 396 -17.72 29.13 -1.88
N VAL A 397 -17.40 29.90 -0.83
CA VAL A 397 -18.31 30.14 0.28
C VAL A 397 -19.43 31.06 -0.23
N SER A 398 -20.45 30.48 -0.84
CA SER A 398 -21.70 31.18 -1.15
C SER A 398 -22.69 30.97 -0.01
N PHE A 399 -22.83 31.99 0.84
CA PHE A 399 -23.91 32.09 1.81
C PHE A 399 -25.19 32.51 1.06
N VAL A 400 -26.12 31.58 0.89
CA VAL A 400 -27.51 31.94 0.60
C VAL A 400 -28.30 31.85 1.91
N PRO A 401 -28.93 32.95 2.38
CA PRO A 401 -29.78 32.90 3.55
C PRO A 401 -31.12 32.23 3.17
N ALA A 402 -31.35 31.00 3.62
CA ALA A 402 -32.66 30.37 3.53
C ALA A 402 -33.49 30.76 4.76
N PHE A 403 -34.34 31.78 4.60
CA PHE A 403 -35.47 32.01 5.51
C PHE A 403 -36.47 30.85 5.36
N GLY A 404 -36.65 30.03 6.40
CA GLY A 404 -37.69 29.00 6.42
C GLY A 404 -37.72 28.17 7.73
N PRO A 405 -38.90 27.85 8.30
CA PRO A 405 -39.04 27.37 9.67
C PRO A 405 -39.00 25.84 9.79
N LEU A 406 -37.96 25.19 9.29
CA LEU A 406 -37.75 23.75 9.47
C LEU A 406 -36.32 23.47 9.91
N ASN A 407 -36.14 23.34 11.22
CA ASN A 407 -34.90 22.95 11.89
C ASN A 407 -34.51 21.50 11.54
N GLY A 408 -33.83 21.34 10.41
CA GLY A 408 -33.12 20.13 10.03
C GLY A 408 -31.61 20.40 9.98
N LEU A 409 -30.84 19.65 10.76
CA LEU A 409 -29.39 19.68 10.72
C LEU A 409 -28.94 18.95 9.45
N VAL A 410 -28.81 19.66 8.33
CA VAL A 410 -28.24 19.08 7.09
C VAL A 410 -26.72 19.18 7.19
N ALA A 411 -26.10 18.16 7.77
CA ALA A 411 -24.69 17.90 7.52
C ALA A 411 -24.57 17.25 6.13
N ARG A 412 -24.46 18.07 5.08
CA ARG A 412 -23.86 17.60 3.82
C ARG A 412 -22.36 17.84 3.91
N GLY A 413 -21.68 16.88 4.53
CA GLY A 413 -20.27 16.64 4.25
C GLY A 413 -20.19 15.60 3.15
N THR A 414 -19.62 15.93 2.00
CA THR A 414 -19.14 14.94 1.04
C THR A 414 -17.66 14.70 1.30
N PHE A 415 -17.30 13.42 1.44
CA PHE A 415 -15.93 12.92 1.35
C PHE A 415 -15.31 13.18 -0.03
#